data_AF-A0A486XBV5-F1
#
_entry.id   AF-A0A486XBV5-F1
#
_cell.length_a   1.000
_cell.length_b   1.000
_cell.length_c   1.000
_cell.angle_alpha   90.00
_cell.angle_beta   90.00
_cell.angle_gamma   90.00
#
_symmetry.space_group_name_H-M   'P 1'
#
loop_
_entity.id
_entity.type
_entity.pdbx_description
1 polymer ?
#
loop_
_entity_poly.entity_id
_entity_poly.type
_entity_poly.pdbx_seq_one_letter_code
_entity_poly.pdbx_strand_id
1 'polypeptide(L)'
;MQEISLKKITLFWTVVVLLNAALCFFCGLMVSHHPMSILGMLAGIGCFIGFYTFLDYKLLIKQQYLCRKALRQGGIIRAFSQLSILLHFSIEFFCGIVALSTLEVLFHGSLPLFVHSFLATLLTGLALSALLALFGLICFIMLKLRAKANYQ
;
A
#
# COMPACT_ATOMS: atom_id res chain seq x y z
N MET A 1 13.42 22.79 19.14
CA MET A 1 13.27 21.37 18.76
C MET A 1 11.80 21.12 18.43
N GLN A 2 11.45 20.79 17.19
CA GLN A 2 10.09 20.32 16.90
C GLN A 2 9.91 18.97 17.58
N GLU A 3 8.98 18.85 18.53
CA GLU A 3 8.65 17.56 19.12
C GLU A 3 8.35 16.56 18.00
N ILE A 4 9.16 15.50 17.96
CA ILE A 4 8.91 14.34 17.11
C ILE A 4 7.67 13.65 17.66
N SER A 5 6.50 14.12 17.23
CA SER A 5 5.24 13.56 17.69
C SER A 5 4.96 12.30 16.88
N LEU A 6 5.43 11.15 17.40
CA LEU A 6 5.09 9.82 16.90
C LEU A 6 3.57 9.67 16.72
N LYS A 7 2.79 10.30 17.59
CA LYS A 7 1.32 10.39 17.49
C LYS A 7 0.86 10.97 16.16
N LYS A 8 1.45 12.09 15.71
CA LYS A 8 1.11 12.72 14.42
C LYS A 8 1.50 11.85 13.23
N ILE A 9 2.64 11.16 13.30
CA ILE A 9 3.10 10.24 12.24
C ILE A 9 2.14 9.05 12.14
N THR A 10 1.80 8.45 13.28
CA THR A 10 0.89 7.31 13.36
C THR A 10 -0.48 7.69 12.82
N LEU A 11 -1.06 8.81 13.28
CA LEU A 11 -2.37 9.28 12.82
C LEU A 11 -2.38 9.55 11.31
N PHE A 12 -1.32 10.15 10.78
CA PHE A 12 -1.18 10.37 9.34
C PHE A 12 -1.22 9.06 8.56
N TRP A 13 -0.42 8.06 8.97
CA TRP A 13 -0.38 6.78 8.27
C TRP A 13 -1.64 5.95 8.47
N THR A 14 -2.30 6.05 9.62
CA THR A 14 -3.63 5.45 9.83
C THR A 14 -4.62 5.95 8.78
N VAL A 15 -4.75 7.27 8.61
CA VAL A 15 -5.68 7.84 7.63
C VAL A 15 -5.30 7.46 6.21
N VAL A 16 -4.02 7.60 5.84
CA VAL A 16 -3.54 7.33 4.48
C VAL A 16 -3.67 5.85 4.11
N VAL A 17 -3.32 4.93 5.02
CA VAL A 17 -3.43 3.49 4.76
C VAL A 17 -4.89 3.05 4.73
N LEU A 18 -5.75 3.60 5.59
CA LEU A 18 -7.18 3.29 5.54
C LEU A 18 -7.82 3.75 4.23
N LEU A 19 -7.48 4.95 3.74
CA LEU A 19 -7.91 5.40 2.42
C LEU A 19 -7.41 4.43 1.35
N ASN A 20 -6.10 4.14 1.33
CA ASN A 20 -5.47 3.19 0.40
C ASN A 20 -6.04 1.77 0.44
N ALA A 21 -6.62 1.35 1.56
CA ALA A 21 -7.21 0.04 1.71
C ALA A 21 -8.71 0.03 1.37
N ALA A 22 -9.38 1.18 1.24
CA ALA A 22 -10.84 1.26 1.18
C ALA A 22 -11.44 0.47 0.01
N LEU A 23 -10.91 0.65 -1.21
CA LEU A 23 -11.39 -0.07 -2.40
C LEU A 23 -11.11 -1.57 -2.31
N CYS A 24 -9.86 -1.96 -2.01
CA CYS A 24 -9.50 -3.37 -1.80
C CYS A 24 -10.31 -4.03 -0.67
N PHE A 25 -10.61 -3.29 0.40
CA PHE A 25 -11.42 -3.77 1.52
C PHE A 25 -12.88 -3.98 1.09
N PHE A 26 -13.45 -3.03 0.35
CA PHE A 26 -14.79 -3.18 -0.24
C PHE A 26 -14.88 -4.39 -1.16
N CYS A 27 -13.91 -4.57 -2.06
CA CYS A 27 -13.83 -5.75 -2.94
C CYS A 27 -13.68 -7.05 -2.13
N GLY A 28 -12.83 -7.06 -1.10
CA GLY A 28 -12.65 -8.22 -0.22
C GLY A 28 -13.93 -8.60 0.54
N LEU A 29 -14.72 -7.60 0.97
CA LEU A 29 -16.02 -7.84 1.57
C LEU A 29 -17.02 -8.47 0.59
N MET A 30 -17.00 -8.09 -0.69
CA MET A 30 -17.85 -8.74 -1.71
C MET A 30 -17.49 -10.22 -1.92
N VAL A 31 -16.23 -10.61 -1.65
CA VAL A 31 -15.78 -12.01 -1.75
C VAL A 31 -16.09 -12.80 -0.48
N SER A 32 -15.93 -12.20 0.70
CA SER A 32 -16.21 -12.88 1.98
C SER A 32 -16.68 -11.91 3.06
N HIS A 33 -17.90 -12.15 3.56
CA HIS A 33 -18.49 -11.42 4.68
C HIS A 33 -18.20 -12.07 6.06
N HIS A 34 -17.40 -13.13 6.11
CA HIS A 34 -17.18 -13.87 7.35
C HIS A 34 -16.34 -13.05 8.35
N PRO A 35 -16.72 -12.95 9.64
CA PRO A 35 -16.04 -12.08 10.61
C PRO A 35 -14.54 -12.37 10.75
N MET A 36 -14.13 -13.65 10.68
CA MET A 36 -12.71 -14.03 10.70
C MET A 36 -11.92 -13.49 9.49
N SER A 37 -12.56 -13.40 8.31
CA SER A 37 -11.93 -12.81 7.12
C SER A 37 -11.71 -11.31 7.33
N ILE A 38 -12.72 -10.61 7.85
CA ILE A 38 -12.67 -9.18 8.16
C ILE A 38 -11.56 -8.89 9.17
N LEU A 39 -11.45 -9.67 10.24
CA LEU A 39 -10.37 -9.54 11.22
C LEU A 39 -8.99 -9.75 10.60
N GLY A 40 -8.85 -10.72 9.69
CA GLY A 40 -7.60 -10.94 8.95
C GLY A 40 -7.22 -9.74 8.09
N MET A 41 -8.18 -9.15 7.39
CA MET A 41 -7.97 -7.94 6.58
C MET A 41 -7.57 -6.74 7.45
N LEU A 42 -8.28 -6.49 8.55
CA LEU A 42 -7.95 -5.42 9.50
C LEU A 42 -6.56 -5.59 10.12
N ALA A 43 -6.18 -6.82 10.45
CA ALA A 43 -4.83 -7.12 10.93
C ALA A 43 -3.76 -6.79 9.88
N GLY A 44 -4.01 -7.15 8.61
CA GLY A 44 -3.11 -6.81 7.49
C GLY A 44 -2.96 -5.29 7.30
N ILE A 45 -4.07 -4.55 7.36
CA ILE A 45 -4.06 -3.08 7.34
C ILE A 45 -3.24 -2.51 8.52
N GLY A 46 -3.42 -3.08 9.71
CA GLY A 46 -2.65 -2.71 10.91
C GLY A 46 -1.14 -2.89 10.72
N CYS A 47 -0.71 -3.97 10.06
CA CYS A 47 0.70 -4.18 9.71
C CYS A 47 1.24 -3.06 8.81
N PHE A 48 0.48 -2.63 7.80
CA PHE A 48 0.90 -1.52 6.94
C PHE A 48 0.98 -0.19 7.70
N ILE A 49 0.01 0.11 8.57
CA ILE A 49 0.05 1.31 9.42
C ILE A 49 1.32 1.31 10.27
N GLY A 50 1.60 0.20 10.96
CA GLY A 50 2.80 0.04 11.79
C GLY A 50 4.08 0.17 10.98
N PHE A 51 4.15 -0.50 9.83
CA PHE A 51 5.32 -0.49 8.94
C PHE A 51 5.63 0.93 8.42
N TYR A 52 4.64 1.63 7.87
CA TYR A 52 4.86 2.98 7.35
C TYR A 52 5.15 4.00 8.46
N THR A 53 4.51 3.86 9.63
CA THR A 53 4.81 4.67 10.81
C THR A 53 6.26 4.49 11.25
N PHE A 54 6.72 3.25 11.35
CA PHE A 54 8.11 2.93 11.71
C PHE A 54 9.09 3.48 10.67
N LEU A 55 8.79 3.31 9.38
CA LEU A 55 9.65 3.76 8.30
C LEU A 55 9.76 5.29 8.26
N ASP A 56 8.64 6.02 8.41
CA ASP A 56 8.61 7.49 8.49
C ASP A 56 9.38 7.99 9.73
N TYR A 57 9.16 7.37 10.90
CA TYR A 57 9.89 7.70 12.12
C TYR A 57 11.40 7.46 11.99
N LYS A 58 11.82 6.34 11.39
CA LYS A 58 13.23 6.03 11.15
C LYS A 58 13.88 7.02 10.17
N LEU A 59 13.18 7.40 9.10
CA LEU A 59 13.65 8.42 8.15
C LEU A 59 13.79 9.80 8.80
N LEU A 60 12.89 10.13 9.73
CA LEU A 60 12.95 11.36 10.51
C LEU A 60 14.18 11.40 11.42
N ILE A 61 14.45 10.32 12.17
CA ILE A 61 15.65 10.22 13.01
C ILE A 61 16.93 10.33 12.17
N LYS A 62 16.95 9.69 11.00
CA LYS A 62 18.10 9.73 10.08
C LYS A 62 18.22 11.04 9.29
N GLN A 63 17.36 12.03 9.55
CA GLN A 63 17.33 13.32 8.83
C GLN A 63 17.21 13.18 7.30
N GLN A 64 16.65 12.07 6.81
CA GLN A 64 16.45 11.82 5.38
C GLN A 64 15.16 12.47 4.89
N TYR A 65 15.12 13.81 4.94
CA TYR A 65 13.90 14.59 4.68
C TYR A 65 13.32 14.37 3.27
N LEU A 66 14.17 14.17 2.27
CA LEU A 66 13.73 13.90 0.89
C LEU A 66 13.01 12.55 0.78
N CYS A 67 13.60 11.48 1.34
CA CYS A 67 12.99 10.15 1.36
C CYS A 67 11.68 10.16 2.16
N ARG A 68 11.65 10.87 3.28
CA ARG A 68 10.45 11.04 4.10
C ARG A 68 9.33 11.74 3.33
N LYS A 69 9.67 12.83 2.63
CA LYS A 69 8.70 13.58 1.82
C LYS A 69 8.18 12.72 0.66
N ALA A 70 9.06 12.01 -0.03
CA ALA A 70 8.70 11.11 -1.12
C ALA A 70 7.77 9.98 -0.64
N LEU A 71 8.05 9.37 0.52
CA LEU A 71 7.20 8.36 1.14
C LEU A 71 5.78 8.88 1.40
N ARG A 72 5.67 10.04 2.07
CA ARG A 72 4.38 10.65 2.40
C ARG A 72 3.63 11.08 1.15
N GLN A 73 4.31 11.67 0.16
CA GLN A 73 3.73 12.03 -1.12
C GLN A 73 3.24 10.79 -1.89
N GLY A 74 4.03 9.72 -1.94
CA GLY A 74 3.62 8.47 -2.60
C GLY A 74 2.37 7.86 -1.95
N GLY A 75 2.32 7.83 -0.62
CA GLY A 75 1.14 7.36 0.11
C GLY A 75 -0.11 8.20 -0.17
N ILE A 76 0.03 9.52 -0.23
CA ILE A 76 -1.07 10.45 -0.55
C ILE A 76 -1.51 10.29 -2.01
N ILE A 77 -0.57 10.28 -2.96
CA ILE A 77 -0.86 10.13 -4.39
C ILE A 77 -1.63 8.83 -4.63
N ARG A 78 -1.24 7.74 -3.97
CA ARG A 78 -1.95 6.47 -4.04
C ARG A 78 -3.39 6.57 -3.51
N ALA A 79 -3.58 7.25 -2.37
CA ALA A 79 -4.89 7.40 -1.77
C ALA A 79 -5.82 8.23 -2.68
N PHE A 80 -5.28 9.24 -3.36
CA PHE A 80 -6.03 10.03 -4.34
C PHE A 80 -6.22 9.30 -5.68
N SER A 81 -5.27 8.46 -6.12
CA SER A 81 -5.42 7.72 -7.38
C SER A 81 -6.56 6.70 -7.31
N GLN A 82 -6.94 6.25 -6.12
CA GLN A 82 -8.14 5.43 -5.92
C GLN A 82 -9.44 6.13 -6.31
N LEU A 83 -9.51 7.46 -6.27
CA LEU A 83 -10.68 8.19 -6.75
C LEU A 83 -10.86 8.07 -8.28
N SER A 84 -9.81 7.71 -9.01
CA SER A 84 -9.89 7.41 -10.44
C SER A 84 -10.40 5.97 -10.67
N ILE A 85 -11.70 5.79 -10.45
CA ILE A 85 -12.41 4.50 -10.36
C ILE A 85 -12.07 3.54 -11.51
N LEU A 86 -12.00 4.00 -12.78
CA LEU A 86 -11.90 3.10 -13.94
C LEU A 86 -10.51 2.43 -14.13
N LEU A 87 -9.42 3.16 -13.93
CA LEU A 87 -8.06 2.64 -14.16
C LEU A 87 -7.52 1.91 -12.93
N HIS A 88 -7.82 2.42 -11.74
CA HIS A 88 -7.31 1.85 -10.50
C HIS A 88 -8.05 0.59 -10.08
N PHE A 89 -9.37 0.50 -10.33
CA PHE A 89 -10.14 -0.70 -10.02
C PHE A 89 -9.58 -1.94 -10.73
N SER A 90 -9.22 -1.83 -12.01
CA SER A 90 -8.65 -2.94 -12.78
C SER A 90 -7.32 -3.44 -12.20
N ILE A 91 -6.44 -2.53 -11.76
CA ILE A 91 -5.13 -2.88 -11.20
C ILE A 91 -5.26 -3.49 -9.81
N GLU A 92 -6.12 -2.91 -8.96
CA GLU A 92 -6.38 -3.44 -7.61
C GLU A 92 -7.05 -4.81 -7.66
N PHE A 93 -8.02 -4.97 -8.54
CA PHE A 93 -8.70 -6.24 -8.74
C PHE A 93 -7.74 -7.31 -9.28
N PHE A 94 -6.89 -6.96 -10.24
CA PHE A 94 -5.87 -7.87 -10.74
C PHE A 94 -4.88 -8.29 -9.63
N CYS A 95 -4.39 -7.34 -8.83
CA CYS A 95 -3.52 -7.66 -7.69
C CYS A 95 -4.21 -8.56 -6.66
N GLY A 96 -5.50 -8.31 -6.40
CA GLY A 96 -6.32 -9.14 -5.51
C GLY A 96 -6.48 -10.57 -6.03
N ILE A 97 -6.80 -10.75 -7.31
CA ILE A 97 -6.87 -12.08 -7.96
C ILE A 97 -5.53 -12.78 -7.86
N VAL A 98 -4.43 -12.11 -8.26
CA VAL A 98 -3.10 -12.72 -8.22
C VAL A 98 -2.73 -13.14 -6.79
N ALA A 99 -3.06 -12.33 -5.78
CA ALA A 99 -2.82 -12.68 -4.39
C ALA A 99 -3.61 -13.93 -3.95
N LEU A 100 -4.90 -13.98 -4.29
CA LEU A 100 -5.77 -15.14 -3.98
C LEU A 100 -5.30 -16.41 -4.70
N SER A 101 -5.04 -16.33 -6.01
CA SER A 101 -4.54 -17.47 -6.79
C SER A 101 -3.18 -17.94 -6.29
N THR A 102 -2.30 -17.04 -5.87
CA THR A 102 -0.99 -17.41 -5.29
C THR A 102 -1.17 -18.19 -3.98
N LEU A 103 -2.10 -17.77 -3.12
CA LEU A 103 -2.40 -18.49 -1.88
C LEU A 103 -3.04 -19.85 -2.15
N GLU A 104 -3.91 -19.94 -3.14
CA GLU A 104 -4.55 -21.18 -3.54
C GLU A 104 -3.52 -22.20 -4.07
N VAL A 105 -2.59 -21.77 -4.93
CA VAL A 105 -1.51 -22.63 -5.45
C VAL A 105 -0.55 -23.09 -4.34
N LEU A 106 -0.19 -22.20 -3.40
CA LEU A 106 0.77 -22.52 -2.36
C LEU A 106 0.19 -23.38 -1.24
N PHE A 107 -1.08 -23.16 -0.87
CA PHE A 107 -1.66 -23.75 0.33
C PHE A 107 -2.86 -24.65 0.07
N HIS A 108 -3.33 -24.80 -1.18
CA HIS A 108 -4.44 -25.69 -1.57
C HIS A 108 -5.69 -25.55 -0.68
N GLY A 109 -6.01 -24.32 -0.25
CA GLY A 109 -7.17 -24.05 0.62
C GLY A 109 -7.06 -24.53 2.08
N SER A 110 -5.88 -25.00 2.51
CA SER A 110 -5.66 -25.50 3.88
C SER A 110 -5.56 -24.41 4.95
N LEU A 111 -5.49 -23.13 4.56
CA LEU A 111 -5.33 -22.03 5.50
C LEU A 111 -6.65 -21.68 6.19
N PRO A 112 -6.63 -21.42 7.52
CA PRO A 112 -7.77 -20.83 8.21
C PRO A 112 -8.18 -19.50 7.57
N LEU A 113 -9.48 -19.19 7.53
CA LEU A 113 -10.01 -17.96 6.91
C LEU A 113 -9.27 -16.69 7.36
N PHE A 114 -8.96 -16.58 8.65
CA PHE A 114 -8.21 -15.43 9.17
C PHE A 114 -6.84 -15.29 8.51
N VAL A 115 -6.05 -16.38 8.50
CA VAL A 115 -4.68 -16.38 7.96
C VAL A 115 -4.71 -16.15 6.45
N HIS A 116 -5.67 -16.77 5.77
CA HIS A 116 -5.87 -16.60 4.34
C HIS A 116 -6.13 -15.13 3.99
N SER A 117 -7.12 -14.49 4.62
CA SER A 117 -7.46 -13.08 4.35
C SER A 117 -6.37 -12.10 4.80
N PHE A 118 -5.66 -12.42 5.88
CA PHE A 118 -4.48 -11.66 6.33
C PHE A 118 -3.37 -11.68 5.27
N LEU A 119 -2.96 -12.87 4.81
CA LEU A 119 -1.93 -13.00 3.78
C LEU A 119 -2.37 -12.39 2.45
N ALA A 120 -3.63 -12.56 2.05
CA ALA A 120 -4.16 -11.95 0.84
C ALA A 120 -4.06 -10.43 0.89
N THR A 121 -4.37 -9.83 2.05
CA THR A 121 -4.25 -8.38 2.27
C THR A 121 -2.80 -7.91 2.20
N LEU A 122 -1.87 -8.65 2.81
CA LEU A 122 -0.44 -8.34 2.73
C LEU A 122 0.09 -8.44 1.31
N LEU A 123 -0.19 -9.53 0.60
CA LEU A 123 0.24 -9.75 -0.78
C LEU A 123 -0.31 -8.68 -1.72
N THR A 124 -1.60 -8.38 -1.62
CA THR A 124 -2.25 -7.34 -2.43
C THR A 124 -1.63 -5.97 -2.15
N GLY A 125 -1.45 -5.63 -0.87
CA GLY A 125 -0.84 -4.37 -0.47
C GLY A 125 0.61 -4.23 -0.91
N LEU A 126 1.40 -5.30 -0.85
CA LEU A 126 2.79 -5.35 -1.33
C LEU A 126 2.87 -5.22 -2.85
N ALA A 127 2.06 -5.98 -3.59
CA ALA A 127 2.01 -5.92 -5.05
C ALA A 127 1.68 -4.50 -5.55
N LEU A 128 0.65 -3.88 -4.97
CA LEU A 128 0.26 -2.50 -5.29
C LEU A 128 1.36 -1.49 -4.94
N SER A 129 2.03 -1.66 -3.80
CA SER A 129 3.14 -0.80 -3.41
C SER A 129 4.33 -0.93 -4.36
N ALA A 130 4.63 -2.16 -4.79
CA ALA A 130 5.70 -2.44 -5.75
C ALA A 130 5.39 -1.86 -7.14
N LEU A 131 4.15 -1.99 -7.61
CA LEU A 131 3.71 -1.38 -8.87
C LEU A 131 3.86 0.14 -8.82
N LEU A 132 3.42 0.79 -7.74
CA LEU A 132 3.58 2.24 -7.59
C LEU A 132 5.05 2.66 -7.57
N ALA A 133 5.91 1.88 -6.90
CA ALA A 133 7.36 2.13 -6.90
C ALA A 133 7.96 1.99 -8.31
N LEU A 134 7.52 0.99 -9.08
CA LEU A 134 7.94 0.78 -10.46
C LEU A 134 7.50 1.94 -11.37
N PHE A 135 6.24 2.38 -11.28
CA PHE A 135 5.75 3.56 -12.01
C PHE A 135 6.54 4.81 -11.64
N GLY A 136 6.79 5.04 -10.34
CA GLY A 136 7.61 6.14 -9.88
C GLY A 136 9.03 6.11 -10.45
N LEU A 137 9.65 4.93 -10.52
CA LEU A 137 10.97 4.73 -11.10
C LEU A 137 10.98 5.03 -12.61
N ILE A 138 10.00 4.53 -13.36
CA ILE A 138 9.86 4.77 -14.81
C ILE A 138 9.69 6.26 -15.08
N CYS A 139 8.78 6.94 -14.38
CA CYS A 139 8.59 8.39 -14.52
C CYS A 139 9.88 9.17 -14.22
N PHE A 140 10.61 8.78 -13.18
CA PHE A 140 11.90 9.39 -12.84
C PHE A 140 12.94 9.23 -13.96
N ILE A 141 13.05 8.02 -14.53
CA ILE A 141 13.96 7.74 -15.66
C ILE A 141 13.56 8.57 -16.88
N MET A 142 12.28 8.60 -17.25
CA MET A 142 11.79 9.39 -18.40
C MET A 142 12.09 10.88 -18.24
N LEU A 143 11.85 11.45 -17.05
CA LEU A 143 12.16 12.85 -16.75
C LEU A 143 13.67 13.13 -16.87
N LYS A 144 14.50 12.22 -16.36
CA LYS A 144 15.97 12.34 -16.45
C LYS A 144 16.45 12.28 -17.90
N LEU A 145 15.88 11.38 -18.72
CA LEU A 145 16.19 11.28 -20.14
C LEU A 145 15.75 12.54 -20.91
N ARG A 146 14.56 13.08 -20.62
CA ARG A 146 14.06 14.32 -21.23
C ARG A 146 14.88 15.55 -20.84
N ALA A 147 15.27 15.64 -19.57
CA ALA A 147 16.15 16.70 -19.10
C ALA A 147 17.50 16.67 -19.83
N LYS A 148 18.07 15.47 -20.05
CA LYS A 148 19.33 15.32 -20.79
C LYS A 148 19.21 15.72 -22.27
N ALA A 149 18.04 15.48 -22.90
CA ALA A 149 17.79 15.84 -24.29
C ALA A 149 17.58 17.35 -24.52
N ASN A 150 17.12 18.11 -23.52
CA ASN A 150 16.94 19.57 -23.62
C ASN A 150 18.23 20.38 -23.43
N TYR A 151 19.35 19.74 -23.05
CA TYR A 151 20.68 20.36 -22.91
C TYR A 151 21.65 20.00 -24.05
N GLN A 152 21.16 19.34 -25.11
CA GLN A 152 21.88 19.13 -26.37
C GLN A 152 21.26 20.01 -27.45
#